data_AF-A0A924KTI0-F1
#
_entry.id   AF-A0A924KTI0-F1
#
_cell.length_a   1.000
_cell.length_b   1.000
_cell.length_c   1.000
_cell.angle_alpha   90.00
_cell.angle_beta   90.00
_cell.angle_gamma   90.00
#
_symmetry.space_group_name_H-M   'P 1'
#
loop_
_entity.id
_entity.type
_entity.pdbx_description
1 polymer ?
#
loop_
_entity_poly.entity_id
_entity_poly.type
_entity_poly.pdbx_seq_one_letter_code
_entity_poly.pdbx_strand_id
1 'polypeptide(L)'
;MSAYGKKIVLNCPAGYKMRLDEMVEDFLRDGVTFVGVVGKDAAHVEDMIDELVVGDGQDEDRYILTSNHEGKSLQEAIEFAASLTGEYEGKVEVVEL
;
A
#
# COMPACT_ATOMS: atom_id res chain seq x y z
N MET A 1 6.79 15.74 -8.03
CA MET A 1 6.19 14.52 -8.59
C MET A 1 4.67 14.69 -8.55
N SER A 2 3.92 14.00 -9.41
CA SER A 2 2.45 13.94 -9.27
C SER A 2 2.10 13.16 -8.00
N ALA A 3 1.01 13.54 -7.34
CA ALA A 3 0.49 12.82 -6.19
C ALA A 3 0.09 11.38 -6.56
N TYR A 4 0.23 10.46 -5.62
CA TYR A 4 -0.21 9.07 -5.77
C TYR A 4 -1.74 8.95 -5.94
N GLY A 5 -2.17 7.89 -6.62
CA GLY A 5 -3.56 7.48 -6.72
C GLY A 5 -4.12 6.98 -5.38
N LYS A 6 -5.45 7.01 -5.22
CA LYS A 6 -6.14 6.58 -3.98
C LYS A 6 -5.89 5.12 -3.60
N LYS A 7 -5.68 4.26 -4.60
CA LYS A 7 -5.39 2.84 -4.42
C LYS A 7 -4.04 2.51 -5.01
N ILE A 8 -3.18 1.93 -4.19
CA ILE A 8 -1.84 1.51 -4.59
C ILE A 8 -1.76 -0.01 -4.58
N VAL A 9 -1.17 -0.57 -5.63
CA VAL A 9 -0.61 -1.93 -5.59
C VAL A 9 0.91 -1.78 -5.58
N LEU A 10 1.51 -2.09 -4.43
CA LEU A 10 2.94 -2.04 -4.22
C LEU A 10 3.57 -3.37 -4.63
N ASN A 11 4.27 -3.37 -5.77
CA ASN A 11 5.01 -4.51 -6.25
C ASN A 11 6.40 -4.55 -5.61
N CYS A 12 6.71 -5.64 -4.92
CA CYS A 12 7.92 -5.82 -4.11
C CYS A 12 8.75 -6.97 -4.67
N PRO A 13 9.43 -6.82 -5.83
CA PRO A 13 10.20 -7.93 -6.43
C PRO A 13 11.36 -8.40 -5.55
N ALA A 14 11.85 -7.55 -4.65
CA ALA A 14 12.98 -7.83 -3.75
C ALA A 14 12.60 -7.88 -2.26
N GLY A 15 11.32 -7.73 -1.91
CA GLY A 15 10.87 -7.57 -0.53
C GLY A 15 11.11 -6.16 0.02
N TYR A 16 11.23 -6.07 1.34
CA TYR A 16 11.40 -4.80 2.06
C TYR A 16 12.62 -4.00 1.58
N LYS A 17 12.46 -2.67 1.53
CA LYS A 17 13.55 -1.72 1.31
C LYS A 17 13.38 -0.51 2.22
N MET A 18 14.49 0.09 2.66
CA MET A 18 14.51 1.29 3.52
C MET A 18 13.75 2.50 2.95
N ARG A 19 13.48 2.51 1.64
CA ARG A 19 12.66 3.58 1.01
C ARG A 19 11.17 3.44 1.32
N LEU A 20 10.72 2.32 1.89
CA LEU A 20 9.32 2.08 2.22
C LEU A 20 8.81 3.16 3.19
N ASP A 21 9.62 3.50 4.20
CA ASP A 21 9.31 4.48 5.23
C ASP A 21 8.91 5.83 4.62
N GLU A 22 9.74 6.36 3.72
CA GLU A 22 9.47 7.62 3.01
C GLU A 22 8.23 7.51 2.12
N MET A 23 8.04 6.37 1.45
CA MET A 23 6.88 6.13 0.59
C MET A 23 5.57 6.09 1.37
N VAL A 24 5.54 5.48 2.55
CA VAL A 24 4.34 5.41 3.40
C VAL A 24 3.93 6.80 3.88
N GLU A 25 4.88 7.66 4.25
CA GLU A 25 4.57 9.05 4.61
C GLU A 25 4.06 9.87 3.40
N ASP A 26 4.58 9.61 2.20
CA ASP A 26 4.05 10.22 0.98
C ASP A 26 2.64 9.70 0.66
N PHE A 27 2.36 8.41 0.87
CA PHE A 27 1.02 7.83 0.69
C PHE A 27 -0.01 8.46 1.63
N LEU A 28 0.32 8.61 2.91
CA LEU A 28 -0.53 9.28 3.89
C LEU A 28 -0.79 10.73 3.49
N ARG A 29 0.25 11.46 3.08
CA ARG A 29 0.15 12.87 2.65
C ARG A 29 -0.73 13.05 1.41
N ASP A 30 -0.65 12.12 0.47
CA ASP A 30 -1.46 12.14 -0.76
C ASP A 30 -2.88 11.56 -0.54
N GLY A 31 -3.18 11.11 0.68
CA GLY A 31 -4.47 10.57 1.07
C GLY A 31 -4.80 9.27 0.35
N VAL A 32 -3.82 8.39 0.17
CA VAL A 32 -4.01 6.99 -0.24
C VAL A 32 -4.90 6.31 0.79
N THR A 33 -5.92 5.58 0.34
CA THR A 33 -6.87 4.89 1.22
C THR A 33 -6.66 3.38 1.23
N PHE A 34 -5.96 2.83 0.25
CA PHE A 34 -5.66 1.41 0.16
C PHE A 34 -4.26 1.14 -0.39
N VAL A 35 -3.54 0.20 0.22
CA VAL A 35 -2.27 -0.36 -0.28
C VAL A 35 -2.34 -1.90 -0.29
N GLY A 36 -2.32 -2.48 -1.48
CA GLY A 36 -2.17 -3.92 -1.69
C GLY A 36 -0.71 -4.27 -1.97
N VAL A 37 -0.10 -5.18 -1.21
CA VAL A 37 1.31 -5.55 -1.37
C VAL A 37 1.42 -6.89 -2.10
N VAL A 38 2.25 -6.97 -3.13
CA VAL A 38 2.49 -8.20 -3.90
C VAL A 38 3.97 -8.40 -4.18
N GLY A 39 4.42 -9.64 -4.29
CA GLY A 39 5.81 -9.99 -4.57
C GLY A 39 6.49 -10.69 -3.41
N LYS A 40 7.81 -10.55 -3.34
CA LYS A 40 8.63 -11.19 -2.31
C LYS A 40 8.33 -10.59 -0.94
N ASP A 41 8.19 -11.44 0.07
CA ASP A 41 7.98 -11.07 1.48
C ASP A 41 6.77 -10.12 1.68
N ALA A 42 5.72 -10.27 0.86
CA ALA A 42 4.59 -9.33 0.83
C ALA A 42 3.90 -9.16 2.20
N ALA A 43 3.74 -10.25 2.96
CA ALA A 43 3.19 -10.20 4.31
C ALA A 43 4.08 -9.38 5.26
N HIS A 44 5.41 -9.59 5.21
CA HIS A 44 6.32 -8.81 6.05
C HIS A 44 6.36 -7.33 5.66
N VAL A 45 6.30 -7.02 4.36
CA VAL A 45 6.24 -5.64 3.89
C VAL A 45 4.93 -4.97 4.33
N GLU A 46 3.80 -5.68 4.30
CA GLU A 46 2.53 -5.19 4.84
C GLU A 46 2.64 -4.91 6.34
N ASP A 47 3.19 -5.82 7.14
CA ASP A 47 3.39 -5.61 8.58
C ASP A 47 4.19 -4.32 8.86
N MET A 48 5.21 -4.05 8.04
CA MET A 48 5.99 -2.82 8.14
C MET A 48 5.17 -1.57 7.75
N ILE A 49 4.31 -1.66 6.73
CA ILE A 49 3.41 -0.56 6.36
C ILE A 49 2.44 -0.27 7.51
N ASP A 50 1.86 -1.30 8.13
CA ASP A 50 0.96 -1.13 9.27
C ASP A 50 1.66 -0.43 10.44
N GLU A 51 2.89 -0.83 10.78
CA GLU A 51 3.70 -0.18 11.82
C GLU A 51 3.98 1.29 11.48
N LEU A 52 4.36 1.58 10.23
CA LEU A 52 4.64 2.94 9.76
C LEU A 52 3.38 3.83 9.73
N VAL A 53 2.22 3.28 9.35
CA VAL A 53 0.94 3.99 9.34
C VAL A 53 0.55 4.36 10.77
N VAL A 54 0.65 3.43 11.73
CA VAL A 54 0.40 3.68 13.15
C VAL A 54 1.33 4.77 13.70
N GLY A 55 2.60 4.77 13.28
CA GLY A 55 3.57 5.76 13.72
C GLY A 55 3.75 5.77 15.24
N ASP A 56 3.57 6.92 15.88
CA ASP A 56 3.63 7.06 17.35
C ASP A 56 2.28 6.79 18.06
N GLY A 57 1.24 6.46 17.29
CA GLY A 57 -0.11 6.18 17.79
C GLY A 57 -0.84 7.39 18.38
N GLN A 58 -0.37 8.62 18.15
CA GLN A 58 -1.05 9.83 18.64
C GLN A 58 -2.05 10.42 17.63
N ASP A 59 -1.90 10.08 16.34
CA ASP A 59 -2.72 10.59 15.26
C ASP A 59 -3.72 9.52 14.78
N GLU A 60 -4.95 9.61 15.27
CA GLU A 60 -6.05 8.68 14.94
C GLU A 60 -6.52 8.83 13.47
N ASP A 61 -6.15 9.92 12.78
CA ASP A 61 -6.52 10.15 11.39
C ASP A 61 -5.55 9.44 10.40
N ARG A 62 -4.44 8.87 10.89
CA ARG A 62 -3.51 8.06 10.10
C ARG A 62 -4.08 6.67 9.87
N TYR A 63 -4.73 6.50 8.72
CA TYR A 63 -5.31 5.22 8.33
C TYR A 63 -5.12 4.93 6.83
N ILE A 64 -4.68 3.70 6.54
CA ILE A 64 -4.66 3.11 5.21
C ILE A 64 -5.14 1.67 5.37
N LEU A 65 -6.10 1.23 4.54
CA LEU A 65 -6.45 -0.18 4.47
C LEU A 65 -5.33 -0.94 3.76
N THR A 66 -4.75 -1.94 4.40
CA THR A 66 -3.68 -2.76 3.86
C THR A 66 -4.17 -4.17 3.52
N SER A 67 -3.51 -4.81 2.55
CA SER A 67 -3.69 -6.22 2.23
C SER A 67 -2.42 -6.79 1.60
N ASN A 68 -1.91 -7.92 2.08
CA ASN A 68 -0.89 -8.68 1.34
C ASN A 68 -1.50 -9.70 0.37
N HIS A 69 -0.77 -9.92 -0.72
CA HIS A 69 -1.10 -10.87 -1.78
C HIS A 69 0.07 -11.84 -1.98
N GLU A 70 0.53 -12.47 -0.90
CA GLU A 70 1.62 -13.44 -0.96
C GLU A 70 1.27 -14.64 -1.87
N GLY A 71 2.20 -15.02 -2.75
CA GLY A 71 2.01 -16.10 -3.73
C GLY A 71 1.03 -15.77 -4.87
N LYS A 72 0.48 -14.55 -4.92
CA LYS A 72 -0.37 -14.07 -6.02
C LYS A 72 0.43 -13.36 -7.09
N SER A 73 -0.14 -13.29 -8.28
CA SER A 73 0.38 -12.45 -9.36
C SER A 73 0.04 -10.97 -9.14
N LEU A 74 0.84 -10.10 -9.76
CA LEU A 74 0.56 -8.66 -9.79
C LEU A 74 -0.85 -8.37 -10.35
N GLN A 75 -1.28 -9.11 -11.36
CA GLN A 75 -2.60 -8.94 -11.97
C GLN A 75 -3.73 -9.28 -10.97
N GLU A 76 -3.62 -10.36 -10.20
CA GLU A 76 -4.60 -10.72 -9.16
C GLU A 76 -4.69 -9.63 -8.08
N ALA A 77 -3.56 -9.04 -7.67
CA ALA A 77 -3.55 -7.94 -6.71
C ALA A 77 -4.24 -6.67 -7.27
N ILE A 78 -4.00 -6.35 -8.54
CA ILE A 78 -4.69 -5.24 -9.24
C ILE A 78 -6.20 -5.49 -9.32
N GLU A 79 -6.61 -6.71 -9.66
CA GLU A 79 -8.03 -7.09 -9.73
C GLU A 79 -8.71 -6.98 -8.37
N PHE A 80 -8.06 -7.45 -7.31
CA PHE A 80 -8.54 -7.26 -5.94
C PHE A 80 -8.70 -5.78 -5.60
N ALA A 81 -7.67 -4.97 -5.80
CA ALA A 81 -7.72 -3.53 -5.55
C ALA A 81 -8.82 -2.84 -6.36
N ALA A 82 -9.01 -3.24 -7.62
CA ALA A 82 -10.05 -2.71 -8.50
C ALA A 82 -11.47 -3.10 -8.03
N SER A 83 -11.62 -4.25 -7.37
CA SER A 83 -12.90 -4.72 -6.83
C SER A 83 -13.39 -3.96 -5.61
N LEU A 84 -12.51 -3.21 -4.92
CA LEU A 84 -12.88 -2.38 -3.77
C LEU A 84 -13.70 -1.17 -4.22
N THR A 85 -14.87 -0.98 -3.59
CA THR A 85 -15.85 0.07 -3.86
C THR A 85 -16.19 0.87 -2.59
N GLY A 86 -17.10 1.84 -2.67
CA GLY A 86 -17.44 2.70 -1.54
C GLY A 86 -16.31 3.67 -1.19
N GLU A 87 -15.89 3.69 0.07
CA GLU A 87 -14.83 4.59 0.56
C GLU A 87 -13.45 4.35 -0.08
N TYR A 88 -13.25 3.18 -0.71
CA TYR A 88 -12.04 2.82 -1.45
C TYR A 88 -12.19 2.95 -2.97
N GLU A 89 -13.22 3.66 -3.47
CA GLU A 89 -13.34 3.95 -4.89
C GLU A 89 -12.16 4.78 -5.42
N GLY A 90 -11.72 4.48 -6.64
CA GLY A 90 -10.63 5.19 -7.28
C GLY A 90 -9.87 4.35 -8.29
N LYS A 91 -8.95 5.02 -9.02
CA LYS A 91 -8.03 4.35 -9.94
C LYS A 91 -6.96 3.61 -9.12
N VAL A 92 -6.67 2.38 -9.53
CA VAL A 92 -5.51 1.62 -9.05
C VAL A 92 -4.26 2.12 -9.75
N GLU A 93 -3.25 2.48 -8.97
CA GLU A 93 -1.90 2.77 -9.43
C GLU A 93 -0.96 1.65 -8.97
N VAL A 94 -0.05 1.23 -9.85
CA VAL A 94 0.96 0.23 -9.52
C VAL A 94 2.28 0.94 -9.28
N VAL A 95 2.91 0.67 -8.15
CA VAL A 95 4.17 1.29 -7.72
C VAL A 95 5.18 0.20 -7.38
N GLU A 96 6.45 0.42 -7.69
CA GLU A 96 7.53 -0.53 -7.41
C GLU A 96 8.28 -0.17 -6.12
N LEU A 97 8.37 -1.12 -5.18
CA LEU A 97 9.20 -1.05 -3.98
C LEU A 97 10.63 -1.49 -4.23
#